data_AF-A0A1F9HSQ5-F1
#
_entry.id   AF-A0A1F9HSQ5-F1
#
_cell.length_a   1.000
_cell.length_b   1.000
_cell.length_c   1.000
_cell.angle_alpha   90.00
_cell.angle_beta   90.00
_cell.angle_gamma   90.00
#
_symmetry.space_group_name_H-M   'P 1'
#
loop_
_entity.id
_entity.type
_entity.pdbx_description
1 polymer ?
#
loop_
_entity_poly.entity_id
_entity_poly.type
_entity_poly.pdbx_seq_one_letter_code
_entity_poly.pdbx_strand_id
1 'polypeptide(L)'
;MGIEEIPHYDIANTNYILSFGADFSGTWLSPVNFSRGYGEMRQGRHRKNRGRLVQIEPRLSLTGANADEWVPVRPGSEAILALSIAYAMVERGYYRGGDALAWRSLLSSYKPSEAALATDISAEKIEELSKKFAGSKPALAIAGDGALSYTGGVSCAAAVNILNHLAGSIGVKGGMLINSGGLLGKERIDFKKGIGSLLDAANSSKVDALILYNTNPLYTTPKAANAKESLNKIPFIVSLSGFIDETTAMADLVLPAHHPLEDWGDGFASPSVGYPVATVMQPMVSPVNNTRGFGDIFLALASKMGGGVKERLKSDSFEDYLKSGWKELYNRNRGLSAGTLGFEDFWKKMLANGGWWREAEPKRQAAVSLKGAKQMLPSRPAAFEGNEKEYPFYLVLYPHHGFGDGRHANLPWMQELPDPMTSVTWGSCLEVNPKTASGLGIKEGDFVEVESPFGSITLQAYLYPGIRPDMVAVAIGQGHTHFGRYAKDRGVNPIDILPYKEDPRTGSVALNSTRVKLVHMGTGEKLAKTEGVTRELGRNIVQTITSEEFKKMGKEVI
;
A
#
# COMPACT_ATOMS: atom_id res chain seq x y z
N MET A 1 -6.19 -16.12 -11.89
CA MET A 1 -4.95 -16.27 -12.70
C MET A 1 -3.99 -17.28 -12.08
N GLY A 2 -4.02 -17.53 -10.76
CA GLY A 2 -3.16 -18.54 -10.13
C GLY A 2 -1.67 -18.15 -10.09
N ILE A 3 -1.41 -16.84 -10.13
CA ILE A 3 -0.08 -16.24 -10.10
C ILE A 3 -0.04 -15.39 -8.83
N GLU A 4 0.92 -15.66 -7.95
CA GLU A 4 1.16 -14.93 -6.70
C GLU A 4 2.17 -13.81 -6.96
N GLU A 5 1.72 -12.76 -7.65
CA GLU A 5 2.55 -11.63 -8.07
C GLU A 5 1.68 -10.37 -8.23
N ILE A 6 2.27 -9.20 -7.97
CA ILE A 6 1.65 -7.90 -8.25
C ILE A 6 1.83 -7.59 -9.74
N PRO A 7 0.73 -7.51 -10.54
CA PRO A 7 0.84 -7.22 -11.96
C PRO A 7 1.25 -5.76 -12.20
N HIS A 8 1.70 -5.46 -13.41
CA HIS A 8 1.88 -4.09 -13.85
C HIS A 8 0.56 -3.50 -14.33
N TYR A 9 0.23 -2.32 -13.79
CA TYR A 9 -0.94 -1.53 -14.15
C TYR A 9 -0.54 -0.42 -15.14
N ASP A 10 -0.88 -0.57 -16.42
CA ASP A 10 -0.51 0.40 -17.48
C ASP A 10 -1.44 1.62 -17.48
N ILE A 11 -1.34 2.43 -16.43
CA ILE A 11 -2.14 3.65 -16.23
C ILE A 11 -1.95 4.63 -17.39
N ALA A 12 -0.72 4.80 -17.88
CA ALA A 12 -0.37 5.75 -18.95
C ALA A 12 -1.19 5.54 -20.22
N ASN A 13 -1.48 4.28 -20.60
CA ASN A 13 -2.19 3.96 -21.82
C ASN A 13 -3.69 3.67 -21.60
N THR A 14 -4.21 3.85 -20.38
CA THR A 14 -5.60 3.55 -20.02
C THR A 14 -6.56 4.69 -20.40
N ASN A 15 -7.78 4.39 -20.84
CA ASN A 15 -8.81 5.40 -21.10
C ASN A 15 -9.78 5.58 -19.92
N TYR A 16 -10.01 4.53 -19.14
CA TYR A 16 -10.88 4.56 -17.97
C TYR A 16 -10.32 3.69 -16.84
N ILE A 17 -10.03 4.31 -15.70
CA ILE A 17 -9.58 3.64 -14.48
C ILE A 17 -10.72 3.56 -13.48
N LEU A 18 -10.94 2.35 -12.95
CA LEU A 18 -11.80 2.06 -11.82
C LEU A 18 -10.89 1.62 -10.66
N SER A 19 -10.53 2.54 -9.78
CA SER A 19 -9.56 2.32 -8.71
C SER A 19 -10.27 2.07 -7.39
N PHE A 20 -10.00 0.94 -6.73
CA PHE A 20 -10.55 0.56 -5.43
C PHE A 20 -9.48 0.72 -4.36
N GLY A 21 -9.54 1.81 -3.60
CA GLY A 21 -8.63 2.09 -2.47
C GLY A 21 -7.13 2.12 -2.84
N ALA A 22 -6.79 2.32 -4.12
CA ALA A 22 -5.40 2.47 -4.55
C ALA A 22 -5.02 3.94 -4.55
N ASP A 23 -4.26 4.36 -3.53
CA ASP A 23 -3.72 5.71 -3.45
C ASP A 23 -2.37 5.81 -4.17
N PHE A 24 -2.38 5.61 -5.49
CA PHE A 24 -1.18 5.55 -6.33
C PHE A 24 -0.49 6.90 -6.54
N SER A 25 -1.15 8.01 -6.22
CA SER A 25 -0.53 9.32 -6.09
C SER A 25 0.05 9.58 -4.70
N GLY A 26 -0.30 8.75 -3.72
CA GLY A 26 0.19 8.82 -2.35
C GLY A 26 1.29 7.82 -2.07
N THR A 27 0.94 6.71 -1.42
CA THR A 27 1.90 5.75 -0.85
C THR A 27 1.84 4.37 -1.51
N TRP A 28 0.93 4.15 -2.45
CA TRP A 28 0.66 2.81 -2.97
C TRP A 28 1.73 2.34 -3.98
N LEU A 29 2.35 1.20 -3.69
CA LEU A 29 3.34 0.51 -4.51
C LEU A 29 4.51 1.40 -4.98
N SER A 30 4.41 2.00 -6.18
CA SER A 30 5.41 2.89 -6.76
C SER A 30 4.76 4.23 -7.12
N PRO A 31 4.59 5.14 -6.14
CA PRO A 31 3.86 6.38 -6.36
C PRO A 31 4.45 7.24 -7.47
N VAL A 32 5.78 7.23 -7.62
CA VAL A 32 6.48 7.97 -8.69
C VAL A 32 6.10 7.44 -10.07
N ASN A 33 6.17 6.13 -10.29
CA ASN A 33 5.84 5.51 -11.57
C ASN A 33 4.35 5.72 -11.92
N PHE A 34 3.45 5.47 -10.96
CA PHE A 34 2.02 5.59 -11.20
C PHE A 34 1.55 7.04 -11.33
N SER A 35 2.13 7.99 -10.59
CA SER A 35 1.85 9.43 -10.76
C SER A 35 2.32 9.95 -12.11
N ARG A 36 3.51 9.52 -12.57
CA ARG A 36 3.97 9.84 -13.93
C ARG A 36 3.03 9.24 -14.97
N GLY A 37 2.69 7.96 -14.82
CA GLY A 37 1.74 7.29 -15.70
C GLY A 37 0.38 7.97 -15.72
N TYR A 38 -0.11 8.44 -14.57
CA TYR A 38 -1.31 9.25 -14.47
C TYR A 38 -1.15 10.54 -15.27
N GLY A 39 -0.07 11.30 -15.06
CA GLY A 39 0.25 12.49 -15.85
C GLY A 39 0.19 12.26 -17.37
N GLU A 40 0.78 11.16 -17.86
CA GLU A 40 0.72 10.75 -19.27
C GLU A 40 -0.72 10.43 -19.73
N MET A 41 -1.49 9.72 -18.90
CA MET A 41 -2.91 9.44 -19.18
C MET A 41 -3.73 10.73 -19.30
N ARG A 42 -3.40 11.74 -18.50
CA ARG A 42 -4.09 13.04 -18.43
C ARG A 42 -3.68 13.98 -19.57
N GLN A 43 -2.38 14.03 -19.92
CA GLN A 43 -1.79 15.06 -20.78
C GLN A 43 -0.87 14.55 -21.91
N GLY A 44 -0.33 13.33 -21.83
CA GLY A 44 0.74 12.85 -22.73
C GLY A 44 0.28 12.36 -24.10
N ARG A 45 -0.97 11.88 -24.23
CA ARG A 45 -1.48 11.21 -25.43
C ARG A 45 -2.03 12.17 -26.50
N HIS A 46 -1.25 13.20 -26.85
CA HIS A 46 -1.65 14.32 -27.72
C HIS A 46 -2.96 15.01 -27.29
N ARG A 47 -3.35 14.81 -26.02
CA ARG A 47 -4.43 15.47 -25.29
C ARG A 47 -5.86 15.33 -25.87
N LYS A 48 -5.99 14.72 -27.06
CA LYS A 48 -7.27 14.27 -27.67
C LYS A 48 -8.02 13.23 -26.83
N ASN A 49 -7.29 12.38 -26.09
CA ASN A 49 -7.85 11.31 -25.26
C ASN A 49 -7.43 11.45 -23.79
N ARG A 50 -8.04 12.44 -23.14
CA ARG A 50 -7.92 12.74 -21.71
C ARG A 50 -8.61 11.62 -20.91
N GLY A 51 -7.83 10.72 -20.31
CA GLY A 51 -8.38 9.54 -19.61
C GLY A 51 -9.22 9.92 -18.39
N ARG A 52 -10.11 9.01 -17.97
CA ARG A 52 -11.00 9.18 -16.82
C ARG A 52 -10.58 8.31 -15.64
N LEU A 53 -10.52 8.89 -14.44
CA LEU A 53 -10.27 8.18 -13.18
C LEU A 53 -11.52 8.23 -12.30
N VAL A 54 -12.03 7.06 -11.93
CA VAL A 54 -13.02 6.91 -10.85
C VAL A 54 -12.32 6.26 -9.67
N GLN A 55 -12.27 6.96 -8.55
CA GLN A 55 -11.72 6.46 -7.29
C GLN A 55 -12.86 6.00 -6.38
N ILE A 56 -12.83 4.73 -5.99
CA ILE A 56 -13.77 4.07 -5.10
C ILE A 56 -13.05 3.83 -3.79
N GLU A 57 -13.42 4.58 -2.76
CA GLU A 57 -12.83 4.48 -1.42
C GLU A 57 -13.69 5.25 -0.41
N PRO A 58 -13.73 4.83 0.86
CA PRO A 58 -14.58 5.48 1.86
C PRO A 58 -14.04 6.85 2.33
N ARG A 59 -12.71 7.01 2.32
CA ARG A 59 -11.99 8.27 2.61
C ARG A 59 -11.36 8.78 1.32
N LEU A 60 -11.63 10.03 0.95
CA LEU A 60 -11.01 10.72 -0.17
C LEU A 60 -9.50 10.87 0.07
N SER A 61 -8.70 10.10 -0.66
CA SER A 61 -7.24 10.14 -0.66
C SER A 61 -6.70 11.22 -1.60
N LEU A 62 -5.37 11.35 -1.69
CA LEU A 62 -4.73 12.22 -2.69
C LEU A 62 -5.07 11.78 -4.12
N THR A 63 -5.12 10.48 -4.37
CA THR A 63 -5.58 9.95 -5.66
C THR A 63 -7.05 10.28 -5.91
N GLY A 64 -7.90 10.15 -4.89
CA GLY A 64 -9.31 10.54 -4.97
C GLY A 64 -9.52 12.02 -5.26
N ALA A 65 -8.75 12.89 -4.62
CA ALA A 65 -8.79 14.34 -4.86
C ALA A 65 -8.38 14.73 -6.29
N ASN A 66 -7.55 13.91 -6.93
CA ASN A 66 -7.15 14.06 -8.33
C ASN A 66 -8.08 13.32 -9.31
N ALA A 67 -9.07 12.56 -8.83
CA ALA A 67 -9.99 11.79 -9.66
C ALA A 67 -11.06 12.66 -10.31
N ASP A 68 -11.65 12.15 -11.40
CA ASP A 68 -12.81 12.79 -12.02
C ASP A 68 -14.09 12.54 -11.22
N GLU A 69 -14.07 11.48 -10.41
CA GLU A 69 -15.21 11.05 -9.63
C GLU A 69 -14.71 10.26 -8.41
N TRP A 70 -15.17 10.67 -7.23
CA TRP A 70 -14.98 9.93 -5.99
C TRP A 70 -16.29 9.25 -5.60
N VAL A 71 -16.23 7.94 -5.35
CA VAL A 71 -17.36 7.10 -4.95
C VAL A 71 -17.13 6.61 -3.52
N PRO A 72 -17.77 7.24 -2.52
CA PRO A 72 -17.59 6.93 -1.10
C PRO A 72 -18.33 5.64 -0.72
N VAL A 73 -17.77 4.50 -1.10
CA VAL A 73 -18.31 3.17 -0.77
C VAL A 73 -18.26 2.89 0.73
N ARG A 74 -19.20 2.09 1.27
CA ARG A 74 -19.16 1.66 2.67
C ARG A 74 -17.86 0.87 2.95
N PRO A 75 -17.11 1.16 4.03
CA PRO A 75 -15.87 0.45 4.36
C PRO A 75 -16.03 -1.07 4.36
N GLY A 76 -15.12 -1.78 3.68
CA GLY A 76 -15.11 -3.24 3.63
C GLY A 76 -16.10 -3.87 2.65
N SER A 77 -16.83 -3.07 1.86
CA SER A 77 -17.79 -3.54 0.85
C SER A 77 -17.31 -3.40 -0.60
N GLU A 78 -16.06 -2.96 -0.82
CA GLU A 78 -15.42 -2.74 -2.11
C GLU A 78 -15.51 -3.98 -3.03
N ALA A 79 -15.30 -5.17 -2.46
CA ALA A 79 -15.41 -6.43 -3.19
C ALA A 79 -16.84 -6.68 -3.71
N ILE A 80 -17.87 -6.36 -2.91
CA ILE A 80 -19.28 -6.51 -3.30
C ILE A 80 -19.61 -5.54 -4.43
N LEU A 81 -19.14 -4.29 -4.34
CA LEU A 81 -19.31 -3.30 -5.41
C LEU A 81 -18.65 -3.77 -6.72
N ALA A 82 -17.39 -4.24 -6.65
CA ALA A 82 -16.70 -4.77 -7.82
C ALA A 82 -17.44 -5.95 -8.48
N LEU A 83 -17.96 -6.88 -7.68
CA LEU A 83 -18.74 -8.02 -8.18
C LEU A 83 -20.10 -7.61 -8.75
N SER A 84 -20.71 -6.57 -8.20
CA SER A 84 -21.98 -6.06 -8.73
C SER A 84 -21.80 -5.33 -10.05
N ILE A 85 -20.71 -4.58 -10.20
CA ILE A 85 -20.30 -4.01 -11.49
C ILE A 85 -20.07 -5.13 -12.51
N ALA A 86 -19.37 -6.20 -12.11
CA ALA A 86 -19.13 -7.38 -12.95
C ALA A 86 -20.43 -8.09 -13.35
N TYR A 87 -21.37 -8.27 -12.41
CA TYR A 87 -22.70 -8.82 -12.67
C TYR A 87 -23.42 -7.99 -13.74
N ALA A 88 -23.49 -6.67 -13.57
CA ALA A 88 -24.13 -5.76 -14.52
C ALA A 88 -23.47 -5.80 -15.91
N MET A 89 -22.15 -6.01 -15.99
CA MET A 89 -21.45 -6.19 -17.27
C MET A 89 -21.93 -7.47 -17.98
N VAL A 90 -22.00 -8.58 -17.26
CA VAL A 90 -22.41 -9.88 -17.82
C VAL A 90 -23.89 -9.87 -18.23
N GLU A 91 -24.77 -9.32 -17.39
CA GLU A 91 -26.20 -9.23 -17.68
C GLU A 91 -26.51 -8.46 -18.96
N ARG A 92 -25.80 -7.35 -19.19
CA ARG A 92 -26.01 -6.46 -20.35
C ARG A 92 -25.19 -6.86 -21.57
N GLY A 93 -24.47 -7.98 -21.52
CA GLY A 93 -23.63 -8.46 -22.62
C GLY A 93 -22.36 -7.63 -22.86
N TYR A 94 -21.93 -6.83 -21.89
CA TYR A 94 -20.73 -5.98 -21.95
C TYR A 94 -19.47 -6.66 -21.41
N TYR A 95 -19.29 -7.96 -21.67
CA TYR A 95 -18.16 -8.73 -21.16
C TYR A 95 -17.38 -9.42 -22.29
N ARG A 96 -16.12 -9.73 -21.99
CA ARG A 96 -15.18 -10.51 -22.80
C ARG A 96 -14.74 -11.71 -21.98
N GLY A 97 -14.75 -12.89 -22.59
CA GLY A 97 -14.44 -14.16 -21.92
C GLY A 97 -15.34 -15.28 -22.43
N GLY A 98 -14.95 -16.53 -22.20
CA GLY A 98 -15.82 -17.67 -22.47
C GLY A 98 -16.92 -17.82 -21.43
N ASP A 99 -18.01 -18.51 -21.81
CA ASP A 99 -19.07 -19.01 -20.92
C ASP A 99 -19.86 -17.95 -20.12
N ALA A 100 -20.67 -17.15 -20.84
CA ALA A 100 -21.61 -16.17 -20.28
C ALA A 100 -22.47 -16.74 -19.15
N LEU A 101 -22.95 -17.97 -19.35
CA LEU A 101 -23.89 -18.62 -18.45
C LEU A 101 -23.23 -18.97 -17.12
N ALA A 102 -21.99 -19.48 -17.15
CA ALA A 102 -21.25 -19.74 -15.92
C ALA A 102 -20.94 -18.47 -15.14
N TRP A 103 -20.53 -17.37 -15.82
CA TRP A 103 -20.30 -16.09 -15.14
C TRP A 103 -21.57 -15.50 -14.55
N ARG A 104 -22.68 -15.54 -15.30
CA ARG A 104 -24.01 -15.12 -14.82
C ARG A 104 -24.43 -15.91 -13.58
N SER A 105 -24.26 -17.23 -13.60
CA SER A 105 -24.57 -18.10 -12.47
C SER A 105 -23.69 -17.77 -11.25
N LEU A 106 -22.38 -17.61 -11.46
CA LEU A 106 -21.43 -17.29 -10.39
C LEU A 106 -21.71 -15.94 -9.73
N LEU A 107 -22.14 -14.95 -10.51
CA LEU A 107 -22.36 -13.58 -10.04
C LEU A 107 -23.80 -13.30 -9.57
N SER A 108 -24.69 -14.30 -9.63
CA SER A 108 -26.14 -14.13 -9.41
C SER A 108 -26.54 -13.54 -8.05
N SER A 109 -25.68 -13.64 -7.03
CA SER A 109 -25.87 -13.07 -5.69
C SER A 109 -25.41 -11.62 -5.53
N TYR A 110 -24.95 -10.96 -6.61
CA TYR A 110 -24.39 -9.60 -6.55
C TYR A 110 -25.21 -8.61 -7.39
N LYS A 111 -26.53 -8.75 -7.40
CA LYS A 111 -27.41 -7.84 -8.17
C LYS A 111 -27.25 -6.40 -7.68
N PRO A 112 -27.32 -5.38 -8.57
CA PRO A 112 -27.19 -3.97 -8.18
C PRO A 112 -28.12 -3.55 -7.04
N SER A 113 -29.36 -4.06 -7.02
CA SER A 113 -30.33 -3.78 -5.96
C SER A 113 -29.91 -4.30 -4.58
N GLU A 114 -29.28 -5.47 -4.53
CA GLU A 114 -28.80 -6.10 -3.29
C GLU A 114 -27.47 -5.46 -2.84
N ALA A 115 -26.58 -5.24 -3.80
CA ALA A 115 -25.29 -4.58 -3.56
C ALA A 115 -25.45 -3.14 -3.09
N ALA A 116 -26.49 -2.42 -3.53
CA ALA A 116 -26.75 -1.05 -3.07
C ALA A 116 -26.95 -0.97 -1.56
N LEU A 117 -27.62 -1.94 -0.95
CA LEU A 117 -27.81 -2.02 0.51
C LEU A 117 -26.51 -2.31 1.26
N ALA A 118 -25.63 -3.10 0.65
CA ALA A 118 -24.35 -3.50 1.25
C ALA A 118 -23.27 -2.41 1.12
N THR A 119 -23.33 -1.60 0.06
CA THR A 119 -22.25 -0.69 -0.36
C THR A 119 -22.58 0.80 -0.18
N ASP A 120 -23.86 1.13 0.03
CA ASP A 120 -24.42 2.48 -0.03
C ASP A 120 -24.29 3.16 -1.39
N ILE A 121 -23.99 2.40 -2.45
CA ILE A 121 -23.94 2.91 -3.83
C ILE A 121 -25.21 2.48 -4.55
N SER A 122 -26.01 3.45 -5.00
CA SER A 122 -27.29 3.18 -5.68
C SER A 122 -27.14 2.23 -6.87
N ALA A 123 -28.15 1.41 -7.14
CA ALA A 123 -28.14 0.46 -8.25
C ALA A 123 -27.88 1.15 -9.60
N GLU A 124 -28.47 2.32 -9.82
CA GLU A 124 -28.29 3.16 -11.01
C GLU A 124 -26.81 3.53 -11.20
N LYS A 125 -26.14 3.86 -10.09
CA LYS A 125 -24.72 4.20 -10.11
C LYS A 125 -23.84 2.99 -10.44
N ILE A 126 -24.14 1.83 -9.87
CA ILE A 126 -23.43 0.57 -10.18
C ILE A 126 -23.55 0.25 -11.68
N GLU A 127 -24.75 0.39 -12.24
CA GLU A 127 -25.00 0.17 -13.66
C GLU A 127 -24.30 1.20 -14.55
N GLU A 128 -24.26 2.47 -14.12
CA GLU A 128 -23.53 3.54 -14.80
C GLU A 128 -22.02 3.23 -14.86
N LEU A 129 -21.41 2.87 -13.72
CA LEU A 129 -20.00 2.47 -13.62
C LEU A 129 -19.72 1.27 -14.52
N SER A 130 -20.58 0.26 -14.48
CA SER A 130 -20.50 -0.93 -15.35
C SER A 130 -20.48 -0.56 -16.83
N LYS A 131 -21.44 0.26 -17.28
CA LYS A 131 -21.52 0.71 -18.67
C LYS A 131 -20.29 1.49 -19.10
N LYS A 132 -19.82 2.44 -18.28
CA LYS A 132 -18.65 3.27 -18.59
C LYS A 132 -17.36 2.46 -18.63
N PHE A 133 -17.14 1.60 -17.64
CA PHE A 133 -15.96 0.74 -17.55
C PHE A 133 -15.90 -0.25 -18.72
N ALA A 134 -17.03 -0.87 -19.07
CA ALA A 134 -17.07 -1.81 -20.18
C ALA A 134 -16.98 -1.12 -21.56
N GLY A 135 -17.54 0.08 -21.71
CA GLY A 135 -17.54 0.84 -22.96
C GLY A 135 -16.25 1.60 -23.28
N SER A 136 -15.40 1.88 -22.29
CA SER A 136 -14.22 2.75 -22.46
C SER A 136 -12.93 1.93 -22.54
N LYS A 137 -12.49 1.56 -23.74
CA LYS A 137 -11.27 0.72 -23.92
C LYS A 137 -10.04 1.55 -24.31
N PRO A 138 -8.84 1.25 -23.79
CA PRO A 138 -8.55 0.28 -22.73
C PRO A 138 -9.12 0.72 -21.37
N ALA A 139 -9.61 -0.25 -20.59
CA ALA A 139 -10.15 -0.03 -19.24
C ALA A 139 -9.27 -0.76 -18.22
N LEU A 140 -9.09 -0.21 -17.02
CA LEU A 140 -8.26 -0.82 -15.99
C LEU A 140 -8.94 -0.73 -14.64
N ALA A 141 -9.07 -1.87 -13.95
CA ALA A 141 -9.49 -1.89 -12.56
C ALA A 141 -8.28 -2.17 -11.66
N ILE A 142 -8.17 -1.45 -10.55
CA ILE A 142 -7.02 -1.52 -9.63
C ILE A 142 -7.54 -1.76 -8.21
N ALA A 143 -6.91 -2.67 -7.46
CA ALA A 143 -7.19 -2.85 -6.03
C ALA A 143 -5.93 -2.45 -5.27
N GLY A 144 -6.04 -1.50 -4.35
CA GLY A 144 -4.93 -1.06 -3.52
C GLY A 144 -5.19 -1.16 -2.04
N ASP A 145 -4.21 -0.76 -1.24
CA ASP A 145 -4.12 -1.07 0.19
C ASP A 145 -5.37 -0.66 0.96
N GLY A 146 -5.99 0.48 0.62
CA GLY A 146 -7.24 0.93 1.25
C GLY A 146 -8.38 -0.10 1.14
N ALA A 147 -8.44 -0.86 0.04
CA ALA A 147 -9.40 -1.94 -0.17
C ALA A 147 -8.88 -3.34 0.22
N LEU A 148 -7.57 -3.49 0.41
CA LEU A 148 -6.91 -4.76 0.74
C LEU A 148 -6.61 -4.93 2.24
N SER A 149 -6.65 -3.86 3.03
CA SER A 149 -6.37 -3.86 4.47
C SER A 149 -7.55 -4.33 5.35
N TYR A 150 -8.65 -4.79 4.76
CA TYR A 150 -9.76 -5.44 5.47
C TYR A 150 -9.56 -6.95 5.58
N THR A 151 -10.34 -7.64 6.43
CA THR A 151 -10.33 -9.12 6.55
C THR A 151 -10.73 -9.88 5.27
N GLY A 152 -11.17 -9.16 4.23
CA GLY A 152 -11.56 -9.69 2.92
C GLY A 152 -10.68 -9.20 1.78
N GLY A 153 -9.46 -8.72 2.06
CA GLY A 153 -8.58 -8.11 1.07
C GLY A 153 -8.31 -9.01 -0.14
N VAL A 154 -8.00 -10.30 0.08
CA VAL A 154 -7.79 -11.26 -1.02
C VAL A 154 -9.03 -11.40 -1.90
N SER A 155 -10.22 -11.43 -1.29
CA SER A 155 -11.49 -11.48 -2.00
C SER A 155 -11.74 -10.22 -2.82
N CYS A 156 -11.34 -9.05 -2.32
CA CYS A 156 -11.39 -7.79 -3.06
C CYS A 156 -10.46 -7.78 -4.27
N ALA A 157 -9.19 -8.18 -4.09
CA ALA A 157 -8.25 -8.32 -5.20
C ALA A 157 -8.77 -9.29 -6.28
N ALA A 158 -9.38 -10.40 -5.87
CA ALA A 158 -9.99 -11.36 -6.79
C ALA A 158 -11.19 -10.75 -7.55
N ALA A 159 -12.08 -10.02 -6.87
CA ALA A 159 -13.22 -9.34 -7.47
C ALA A 159 -12.79 -8.29 -8.53
N VAL A 160 -11.78 -7.48 -8.21
CA VAL A 160 -11.22 -6.49 -9.13
C VAL A 160 -10.53 -7.16 -10.32
N ASN A 161 -9.83 -8.27 -10.10
CA ASN A 161 -9.25 -9.06 -11.19
C ASN A 161 -10.29 -9.69 -12.11
N ILE A 162 -11.48 -10.03 -11.60
CA ILE A 162 -12.63 -10.47 -12.42
C ILE A 162 -13.10 -9.32 -13.32
N LEU A 163 -13.16 -8.08 -12.84
CA LEU A 163 -13.47 -6.93 -13.69
C LEU A 163 -12.48 -6.77 -14.84
N ASN A 164 -11.17 -6.84 -14.57
CA ASN A 164 -10.15 -6.79 -15.62
C ASN A 164 -10.31 -7.95 -16.63
N HIS A 165 -10.63 -9.16 -16.16
CA HIS A 165 -10.88 -10.30 -17.02
C HIS A 165 -12.08 -10.07 -17.94
N LEU A 166 -13.23 -9.72 -17.37
CA LEU A 166 -14.48 -9.47 -18.09
C LEU A 166 -14.38 -8.24 -19.00
N ALA A 167 -13.55 -7.27 -18.68
CA ALA A 167 -13.27 -6.14 -19.56
C ALA A 167 -12.34 -6.51 -20.73
N GLY A 168 -11.71 -7.68 -20.72
CA GLY A 168 -10.67 -8.08 -21.66
C GLY A 168 -9.42 -7.21 -21.54
N SER A 169 -9.08 -6.80 -20.32
CA SER A 169 -7.99 -5.88 -20.00
C SER A 169 -6.70 -6.60 -19.59
N ILE A 170 -6.70 -7.94 -19.52
CA ILE A 170 -5.52 -8.72 -19.13
C ILE A 170 -4.60 -8.94 -20.33
N GLY A 171 -3.33 -8.60 -20.18
CA GLY A 171 -2.30 -8.82 -21.21
C GLY A 171 -2.41 -7.88 -22.41
N VAL A 172 -3.07 -6.72 -22.25
CA VAL A 172 -3.23 -5.71 -23.31
C VAL A 172 -2.69 -4.36 -22.85
N LYS A 173 -2.15 -3.58 -23.78
CA LYS A 173 -1.68 -2.20 -23.54
C LYS A 173 -2.83 -1.33 -23.00
N GLY A 174 -2.56 -0.53 -21.97
CA GLY A 174 -3.57 0.23 -21.22
C GLY A 174 -4.44 -0.64 -20.29
N GLY A 175 -3.99 -1.85 -20.00
CA GLY A 175 -4.66 -2.81 -19.13
C GLY A 175 -3.74 -3.33 -18.03
N MET A 176 -4.07 -4.52 -17.51
CA MET A 176 -3.29 -5.23 -16.52
C MET A 176 -2.32 -6.17 -17.21
N LEU A 177 -1.03 -5.88 -17.09
CA LEU A 177 0.05 -6.61 -17.72
C LEU A 177 0.67 -7.58 -16.71
N ILE A 178 0.79 -8.84 -17.11
CA ILE A 178 1.51 -9.83 -16.32
C ILE A 178 3.00 -9.61 -16.55
N ASN A 179 3.71 -9.44 -15.45
CA ASN A 179 5.13 -9.24 -15.42
C ASN A 179 5.86 -10.38 -16.14
N SER A 180 6.98 -10.02 -16.76
CA SER A 180 7.95 -11.01 -17.23
C SER A 180 8.64 -11.66 -16.03
N GLY A 181 9.09 -12.92 -16.18
CA GLY A 181 9.73 -13.65 -15.09
C GLY A 181 10.93 -12.90 -14.51
N GLY A 182 11.05 -12.91 -13.18
CA GLY A 182 12.12 -12.21 -12.47
C GLY A 182 13.52 -12.75 -12.75
N LEU A 183 14.54 -11.90 -12.53
CA LEU A 183 15.96 -12.22 -12.78
C LEU A 183 16.50 -13.37 -11.91
N LEU A 184 15.97 -13.50 -10.70
CA LEU A 184 16.36 -14.53 -9.73
C LEU A 184 15.55 -15.83 -9.85
N GLY A 185 14.58 -15.91 -10.78
CA GLY A 185 13.61 -17.01 -10.86
C GLY A 185 12.38 -16.79 -9.97
N LYS A 186 11.76 -17.87 -9.45
CA LYS A 186 10.65 -17.74 -8.49
C LYS A 186 11.17 -17.09 -7.22
N GLU A 187 10.68 -15.90 -6.90
CA GLU A 187 10.96 -15.24 -5.63
C GLU A 187 10.63 -16.17 -4.45
N ARG A 188 11.51 -16.19 -3.44
CA ARG A 188 11.40 -17.06 -2.26
C ARG A 188 10.65 -16.42 -1.10
N ILE A 189 10.04 -15.25 -1.31
CA ILE A 189 9.28 -14.59 -0.24
C ILE A 189 8.04 -15.45 0.03
N ASP A 190 8.07 -16.16 1.14
CA ASP A 190 6.93 -16.89 1.65
C ASP A 190 6.00 -15.88 2.33
N PHE A 191 5.08 -15.31 1.55
CA PHE A 191 4.11 -14.33 2.05
C PHE A 191 3.24 -14.86 3.19
N LYS A 192 3.23 -16.17 3.46
CA LYS A 192 2.51 -16.77 4.59
C LYS A 192 3.26 -16.66 5.91
N LYS A 193 4.55 -16.34 5.90
CA LYS A 193 5.35 -16.12 7.12
C LYS A 193 5.33 -14.65 7.52
N GLY A 194 4.25 -14.28 8.20
CA GLY A 194 4.06 -12.94 8.77
C GLY A 194 4.48 -12.85 10.24
N ILE A 195 4.03 -11.78 10.90
CA ILE A 195 4.26 -11.54 12.33
C ILE A 195 3.75 -12.71 13.18
N GLY A 196 2.61 -13.33 12.85
CA GLY A 196 2.09 -14.48 13.59
C GLY A 196 3.05 -15.65 13.67
N SER A 197 3.78 -15.94 12.59
CA SER A 197 4.81 -16.99 12.61
C SER A 197 5.97 -16.67 13.56
N LEU A 198 6.36 -15.39 13.68
CA LEU A 198 7.37 -14.96 14.64
C LEU A 198 6.84 -15.09 16.08
N LEU A 199 5.60 -14.66 16.34
CA LEU A 199 4.98 -14.76 17.66
C LEU A 199 4.81 -16.21 18.11
N ASP A 200 4.37 -17.10 17.21
CA ASP A 200 4.26 -18.54 17.48
C ASP A 200 5.62 -19.18 17.78
N ALA A 201 6.65 -18.81 17.01
CA ALA A 201 8.01 -19.31 17.21
C ALA A 201 8.59 -18.85 18.56
N ALA A 202 8.36 -17.59 18.92
CA ALA A 202 8.76 -17.02 20.21
C ALA A 202 8.01 -17.70 21.39
N ASN A 203 6.70 -17.88 21.26
CA ASN A 203 5.86 -18.48 22.29
C ASN A 203 6.10 -19.99 22.49
N SER A 204 6.53 -20.69 21.45
CA SER A 204 6.89 -22.10 21.54
C SER A 204 8.29 -22.36 22.11
N SER A 205 9.05 -21.30 22.44
CA SER A 205 10.43 -21.38 22.92
C SER A 205 11.35 -22.20 22.00
N LYS A 206 11.05 -22.22 20.70
CA LYS A 206 11.85 -22.92 19.67
C LYS A 206 12.96 -22.04 19.08
N VAL A 207 13.05 -20.79 19.50
CA VAL A 207 13.97 -19.79 18.96
C VAL A 207 14.89 -19.33 20.07
N ASP A 208 16.17 -19.64 19.95
CA ASP A 208 17.20 -19.22 20.90
C ASP A 208 17.70 -17.79 20.64
N ALA A 209 17.61 -17.33 19.39
CA ALA A 209 18.07 -16.00 19.00
C ALA A 209 17.18 -15.37 17.92
N LEU A 210 16.93 -14.06 18.05
CA LEU A 210 16.25 -13.22 17.06
C LEU A 210 17.22 -12.16 16.55
N ILE A 211 17.36 -12.04 15.24
CA ILE A 211 18.12 -10.97 14.59
C ILE A 211 17.12 -10.05 13.86
N LEU A 212 17.08 -8.79 14.27
CA LEU A 212 16.27 -7.73 13.68
C LEU A 212 17.18 -6.88 12.79
N TYR A 213 16.73 -6.54 11.59
CA TYR A 213 17.44 -5.60 10.71
C TYR A 213 16.48 -4.51 10.27
N ASN A 214 16.67 -3.28 10.76
CA ASN A 214 15.87 -2.10 10.47
C ASN A 214 14.35 -2.37 10.49
N THR A 215 13.87 -3.11 11.50
CA THR A 215 12.46 -3.49 11.64
C THR A 215 12.00 -3.29 13.07
N ASN A 216 10.74 -2.88 13.22
CA ASN A 216 10.15 -2.49 14.51
C ASN A 216 8.78 -3.15 14.73
N PRO A 217 8.73 -4.48 14.93
CA PRO A 217 7.49 -5.23 15.12
C PRO A 217 6.66 -4.77 16.33
N LEU A 218 7.26 -4.22 17.39
CA LEU A 218 6.49 -3.70 18.52
C LEU A 218 5.66 -2.46 18.18
N TYR A 219 6.11 -1.66 17.21
CA TYR A 219 5.39 -0.48 16.74
C TYR A 219 4.32 -0.83 15.69
N THR A 220 4.62 -1.76 14.79
CA THR A 220 3.74 -2.09 13.65
C THR A 220 2.71 -3.18 13.95
N THR A 221 2.76 -3.79 15.13
CA THR A 221 1.82 -4.86 15.53
C THR A 221 0.81 -4.35 16.55
N PRO A 222 -0.49 -4.69 16.43
CA PRO A 222 -1.49 -4.33 17.43
C PRO A 222 -1.10 -4.77 18.85
N LYS A 223 -1.34 -3.93 19.86
CA LYS A 223 -1.10 -4.28 21.27
C LYS A 223 -1.83 -5.55 21.69
N ALA A 224 -3.02 -5.79 21.14
CA ALA A 224 -3.80 -7.01 21.35
C ALA A 224 -3.07 -8.30 20.98
N ALA A 225 -1.99 -8.24 20.18
CA ALA A 225 -1.16 -9.39 19.82
C ALA A 225 -0.20 -9.83 20.95
N ASN A 226 0.00 -9.01 21.99
CA ASN A 226 0.97 -9.25 23.06
C ASN A 226 2.38 -9.58 22.50
N ALA A 227 2.80 -8.80 21.50
CA ALA A 227 4.06 -9.03 20.80
C ALA A 227 5.26 -8.86 21.72
N LYS A 228 5.23 -7.88 22.64
CA LYS A 228 6.30 -7.63 23.60
C LYS A 228 6.52 -8.81 24.53
N GLU A 229 5.44 -9.36 25.08
CA GLU A 229 5.46 -10.52 25.98
C GLU A 229 5.98 -11.76 25.26
N SER A 230 5.59 -11.94 23.99
CA SER A 230 6.04 -13.05 23.16
C SER A 230 7.54 -12.93 22.86
N LEU A 231 8.00 -11.77 22.39
CA LEU A 231 9.39 -11.53 22.03
C LEU A 231 10.34 -11.61 23.22
N ASN A 232 9.92 -11.17 24.42
CA ASN A 232 10.70 -11.30 25.67
C ASN A 232 11.01 -12.76 26.07
N LYS A 233 10.35 -13.76 25.45
CA LYS A 233 10.66 -15.18 25.69
C LYS A 233 11.88 -15.66 24.90
N ILE A 234 12.34 -14.90 23.92
CA ILE A 234 13.51 -15.24 23.12
C ILE A 234 14.76 -14.90 23.94
N PRO A 235 15.67 -15.87 24.20
CA PRO A 235 16.81 -15.67 25.09
C PRO A 235 17.82 -14.60 24.65
N PHE A 236 17.92 -14.35 23.34
CA PHE A 236 18.90 -13.42 22.80
C PHE A 236 18.36 -12.64 21.60
N ILE A 237 18.25 -11.33 21.73
CA ILE A 237 17.76 -10.43 20.69
C ILE A 237 18.89 -9.51 20.24
N VAL A 238 19.19 -9.55 18.95
CA VAL A 238 20.16 -8.66 18.30
C VAL A 238 19.41 -7.71 17.38
N SER A 239 19.62 -6.39 17.55
CA SER A 239 19.09 -5.37 16.64
C SER A 239 20.20 -4.73 15.82
N LEU A 240 20.08 -4.81 14.50
CA LEU A 240 20.88 -4.07 13.53
C LEU A 240 20.06 -2.86 13.08
N SER A 241 20.30 -1.71 13.72
CA SER A 241 19.52 -0.49 13.49
C SER A 241 20.38 0.76 13.60
N GLY A 242 20.00 1.81 12.88
CA GLY A 242 20.58 3.16 13.02
C GLY A 242 19.99 3.97 14.19
N PHE A 243 18.86 3.54 14.76
CA PHE A 243 18.16 4.26 15.83
C PHE A 243 17.60 3.30 16.88
N ILE A 244 17.50 3.78 18.13
CA ILE A 244 16.83 3.04 19.20
C ILE A 244 15.32 3.30 19.08
N ASP A 245 14.64 2.43 18.34
CA ASP A 245 13.18 2.31 18.30
C ASP A 245 12.64 1.37 19.41
N GLU A 246 11.32 1.15 19.44
CA GLU A 246 10.65 0.36 20.48
C GLU A 246 11.19 -1.06 20.59
N THR A 247 11.41 -1.72 19.45
CA THR A 247 11.92 -3.09 19.42
C THR A 247 13.41 -3.11 19.70
N THR A 248 14.18 -2.14 19.20
CA THR A 248 15.62 -2.03 19.48
C THR A 248 15.90 -1.77 20.96
N ALA A 249 15.04 -1.03 21.65
CA ALA A 249 15.15 -0.79 23.09
C ALA A 249 15.02 -2.07 23.94
N MET A 250 14.47 -3.16 23.38
CA MET A 250 14.37 -4.46 24.04
C MET A 250 15.57 -5.39 23.76
N ALA A 251 16.44 -5.04 22.82
CA ALA A 251 17.49 -5.92 22.34
C ALA A 251 18.64 -6.06 23.36
N ASP A 252 19.20 -7.26 23.47
CA ASP A 252 20.38 -7.56 24.29
C ASP A 252 21.66 -7.00 23.67
N LEU A 253 21.70 -6.97 22.33
CA LEU A 253 22.81 -6.44 21.55
C LEU A 253 22.30 -5.51 20.45
N VAL A 254 22.71 -4.25 20.50
CA VAL A 254 22.48 -3.30 19.41
C VAL A 254 23.76 -3.15 18.60
N LEU A 255 23.69 -3.45 17.31
CA LEU A 255 24.76 -3.26 16.34
C LEU A 255 24.37 -2.09 15.43
N PRO A 256 25.05 -0.94 15.53
CA PRO A 256 24.79 0.20 14.66
C PRO A 256 25.03 -0.16 13.19
N ALA A 257 23.95 -0.22 12.42
CA ALA A 257 24.00 -0.52 10.99
C ALA A 257 24.36 0.73 10.19
N HIS A 258 25.01 0.55 9.04
CA HIS A 258 25.23 1.63 8.08
C HIS A 258 23.90 2.26 7.64
N HIS A 259 23.94 3.56 7.37
CA HIS A 259 22.91 4.22 6.57
C HIS A 259 22.99 3.72 5.11
N PRO A 260 21.90 3.64 4.35
CA PRO A 260 21.94 3.20 2.94
C PRO A 260 22.96 3.93 2.05
N LEU A 261 23.32 5.19 2.38
CA LEU A 261 24.34 5.96 1.66
C LEU A 261 25.79 5.59 2.01
N GLU A 262 26.00 4.78 3.05
CA GLU A 262 27.30 4.30 3.54
C GLU A 262 27.54 2.82 3.21
N ASP A 263 26.53 2.11 2.68
CA ASP A 263 26.57 0.65 2.52
C ASP A 263 26.55 0.22 1.06
N TRP A 264 27.08 -0.98 0.82
CA TRP A 264 26.86 -1.71 -0.42
C TRP A 264 25.57 -2.52 -0.30
N GLY A 265 24.86 -2.68 -1.42
CA GLY A 265 23.68 -3.55 -1.46
C GLY A 265 23.16 -3.74 -2.86
N ASP A 266 22.16 -4.58 -3.01
CA ASP A 266 21.40 -4.70 -4.24
C ASP A 266 19.91 -4.92 -3.96
N GLY A 267 19.10 -4.62 -4.98
CA GLY A 267 17.66 -4.74 -4.91
C GLY A 267 17.14 -5.30 -6.22
N PHE A 268 16.46 -6.45 -6.14
CA PHE A 268 15.75 -7.05 -7.26
C PHE A 268 14.27 -6.76 -7.07
N ALA A 269 13.74 -5.83 -7.84
CA ALA A 269 12.33 -5.45 -7.72
C ALA A 269 11.46 -6.47 -8.45
N SER A 270 10.40 -6.96 -7.78
CA SER A 270 9.27 -7.56 -8.48
C SER A 270 8.79 -6.55 -9.52
N PRO A 271 8.60 -6.92 -10.78
CA PRO A 271 8.50 -5.92 -11.82
C PRO A 271 7.09 -5.34 -11.92
N SER A 272 6.65 -4.58 -10.92
CA SER A 272 5.39 -3.79 -10.96
C SER A 272 5.37 -2.73 -12.08
N VAL A 273 6.45 -2.63 -12.85
CA VAL A 273 6.65 -1.83 -14.08
C VAL A 273 6.59 -2.67 -15.38
N GLY A 274 6.35 -3.99 -15.29
CA GLY A 274 6.13 -4.91 -16.41
C GLY A 274 7.38 -5.64 -16.90
N TYR A 275 8.58 -5.22 -16.48
CA TYR A 275 9.86 -5.81 -16.86
C TYR A 275 10.87 -5.83 -15.71
N PRO A 276 11.82 -6.78 -15.68
CA PRO A 276 12.68 -7.00 -14.53
C PRO A 276 13.63 -5.83 -14.34
N VAL A 277 13.77 -5.40 -13.08
CA VAL A 277 14.69 -4.34 -12.67
C VAL A 277 15.57 -4.89 -11.55
N ALA A 278 16.88 -4.74 -11.71
CA ALA A 278 17.84 -4.97 -10.65
C ALA A 278 18.65 -3.69 -10.42
N THR A 279 18.81 -3.33 -9.17
CA THR A 279 19.49 -2.09 -8.74
C THR A 279 20.65 -2.44 -7.84
N VAL A 280 21.67 -1.59 -7.85
CA VAL A 280 22.81 -1.70 -6.94
C VAL A 280 22.88 -0.43 -6.10
N MET A 281 23.13 -0.60 -4.82
CA MET A 281 23.40 0.47 -3.88
C MET A 281 24.91 0.58 -3.71
N GLN A 282 25.43 1.78 -3.95
CA GLN A 282 26.84 2.12 -3.81
C GLN A 282 27.00 3.09 -2.64
N PRO A 283 28.05 2.93 -1.82
CA PRO A 283 28.36 3.91 -0.80
C PRO A 283 28.76 5.23 -1.47
N MET A 284 28.06 6.31 -1.10
CA MET A 284 28.31 7.67 -1.58
C MET A 284 29.18 8.47 -0.60
N VAL A 285 29.24 8.02 0.65
CA VAL A 285 30.05 8.60 1.72
C VAL A 285 30.69 7.48 2.53
N SER A 286 31.85 7.75 3.13
CA SER A 286 32.42 6.86 4.14
C SER A 286 31.57 6.88 5.41
N PRO A 287 31.55 5.79 6.20
CA PRO A 287 30.82 5.75 7.47
C PRO A 287 31.18 6.92 8.38
N VAL A 288 30.18 7.71 8.76
CA VAL A 288 30.37 8.89 9.62
C VAL A 288 30.58 8.49 11.08
N ASN A 289 29.88 7.45 11.51
CA ASN A 289 29.95 6.88 12.85
C ASN A 289 30.60 5.49 12.81
N ASN A 290 30.96 4.97 13.98
CA ASN A 290 31.41 3.57 14.13
C ASN A 290 30.25 2.59 13.93
N THR A 291 29.88 2.41 12.67
CA THR A 291 28.80 1.56 12.18
C THR A 291 29.40 0.50 11.27
N ARG A 292 28.64 -0.55 10.96
CA ARG A 292 29.06 -1.59 10.01
C ARG A 292 27.92 -1.97 9.07
N GLY A 293 28.29 -2.34 7.83
CA GLY A 293 27.34 -2.77 6.81
C GLY A 293 26.70 -4.09 7.19
N PHE A 294 25.43 -4.26 6.80
CA PHE A 294 24.69 -5.49 7.12
C PHE A 294 25.45 -6.72 6.61
N GLY A 295 25.87 -6.69 5.35
CA GLY A 295 26.61 -7.80 4.75
C GLY A 295 27.93 -8.08 5.43
N ASP A 296 28.71 -7.05 5.76
CA ASP A 296 30.02 -7.21 6.42
C ASP A 296 29.90 -7.78 7.84
N ILE A 297 28.81 -7.48 8.56
CA ILE A 297 28.50 -8.10 9.86
C ILE A 297 28.33 -9.62 9.68
N PHE A 298 27.54 -10.05 8.69
CA PHE A 298 27.30 -11.47 8.44
C PHE A 298 28.52 -12.20 7.89
N LEU A 299 29.32 -11.57 7.03
CA LEU A 299 30.59 -12.12 6.55
C LEU A 299 31.58 -12.32 7.70
N ALA A 300 31.70 -11.33 8.60
CA ALA A 300 32.55 -11.45 9.78
C ALA A 300 32.06 -12.54 10.74
N LEU A 301 30.74 -12.64 10.97
CA LEU A 301 30.15 -13.70 11.77
C LEU A 301 30.41 -15.07 11.18
N ALA A 302 30.20 -15.25 9.87
CA ALA A 302 30.48 -16.49 9.15
C ALA A 302 31.96 -16.90 9.29
N SER A 303 32.87 -15.94 9.14
CA SER A 303 34.31 -16.17 9.31
C SER A 303 34.66 -16.63 10.73
N LYS A 304 34.04 -16.05 11.76
CA LYS A 304 34.21 -16.44 13.17
C LYS A 304 33.60 -17.80 13.51
N MET A 305 32.43 -18.12 12.95
CA MET A 305 31.78 -19.43 13.14
C MET A 305 32.56 -20.57 12.48
N GLY A 306 33.24 -20.30 11.36
CA GLY A 306 33.98 -21.31 10.61
C GLY A 306 33.08 -22.33 9.92
N GLY A 307 33.66 -23.49 9.58
CA GLY A 307 32.96 -24.62 8.97
C GLY A 307 32.24 -24.28 7.66
N GLY A 308 31.13 -24.98 7.39
CA GLY A 308 30.37 -24.83 6.15
C GLY A 308 29.74 -23.44 5.94
N VAL A 309 29.52 -22.67 7.01
CA VAL A 309 28.99 -21.30 6.92
C VAL A 309 30.04 -20.37 6.33
N LYS A 310 31.29 -20.43 6.83
CA LYS A 310 32.43 -19.68 6.28
C LYS A 310 32.66 -20.01 4.81
N GLU A 311 32.65 -21.29 4.44
CA GLU A 311 32.90 -21.70 3.05
C GLU A 311 31.79 -21.22 2.10
N ARG A 312 30.54 -21.18 2.57
CA ARG A 312 29.40 -20.72 1.76
C ARG A 312 29.38 -19.20 1.57
N LEU A 313 29.82 -18.44 2.57
CA LEU A 313 29.84 -16.97 2.57
C LEU A 313 31.26 -16.43 2.42
N LYS A 314 32.15 -17.17 1.76
CA LYS A 314 33.55 -16.78 1.60
C LYS A 314 33.68 -15.58 0.66
N SER A 315 33.92 -14.41 1.24
CA SER A 315 34.19 -13.16 0.53
C SER A 315 35.07 -12.26 1.39
N ASP A 316 35.90 -11.44 0.76
CA ASP A 316 36.79 -10.49 1.45
C ASP A 316 36.04 -9.22 1.90
N SER A 317 35.01 -8.84 1.16
CA SER A 317 34.12 -7.72 1.44
C SER A 317 32.69 -8.02 1.00
N PHE A 318 31.71 -7.24 1.48
CA PHE A 318 30.36 -7.34 0.95
C PHE A 318 30.24 -6.92 -0.52
N GLU A 319 31.03 -5.94 -0.96
CA GLU A 319 31.11 -5.59 -2.39
C GLU A 319 31.52 -6.80 -3.25
N ASP A 320 32.54 -7.55 -2.83
CA ASP A 320 33.00 -8.74 -3.56
C ASP A 320 31.97 -9.87 -3.52
N TYR A 321 31.20 -9.96 -2.44
CA TYR A 321 30.10 -10.92 -2.32
C TYR A 321 29.00 -10.58 -3.34
N LEU A 322 28.61 -9.31 -3.43
CA LEU A 322 27.65 -8.84 -4.42
C LEU A 322 28.17 -9.05 -5.83
N LYS A 323 29.41 -8.62 -6.14
CA LYS A 323 30.04 -8.87 -7.46
C LYS A 323 30.00 -10.34 -7.85
N SER A 324 30.27 -11.24 -6.91
CA SER A 324 30.23 -12.69 -7.16
C SER A 324 28.82 -13.18 -7.51
N GLY A 325 27.80 -12.74 -6.75
CA GLY A 325 26.40 -13.03 -7.04
C GLY A 325 25.95 -12.48 -8.40
N TRP A 326 26.33 -11.24 -8.71
CA TRP A 326 26.07 -10.62 -10.01
C TRP A 326 26.79 -11.31 -11.16
N LYS A 327 28.00 -11.83 -10.94
CA LYS A 327 28.73 -12.63 -11.95
C LYS A 327 28.03 -13.95 -12.24
N GLU A 328 27.49 -14.61 -11.22
CA GLU A 328 26.66 -15.81 -11.38
C GLU A 328 25.40 -15.49 -12.20
N LEU A 329 24.69 -14.42 -11.86
CA LEU A 329 23.51 -13.97 -12.60
C LEU A 329 23.84 -13.61 -14.05
N TYR A 330 24.93 -12.87 -14.26
CA TYR A 330 25.46 -12.48 -15.56
C TYR A 330 25.68 -13.69 -16.45
N ASN A 331 26.38 -14.71 -15.94
CA ASN A 331 26.67 -15.94 -16.68
C ASN A 331 25.41 -16.76 -17.01
N ARG A 332 24.41 -16.76 -16.12
CA ARG A 332 23.14 -17.46 -16.34
C ARG A 332 22.21 -16.75 -17.31
N ASN A 333 22.29 -15.43 -17.38
CA ASN A 333 21.36 -14.61 -18.14
C ASN A 333 22.07 -13.93 -19.32
N ARG A 334 21.95 -14.54 -20.50
CA ARG A 334 22.45 -13.97 -21.78
C ARG A 334 21.92 -12.55 -22.09
N GLY A 335 20.86 -12.10 -21.43
CA GLY A 335 20.31 -10.75 -21.58
C GLY A 335 21.00 -9.68 -20.73
N LEU A 336 21.75 -10.08 -19.68
CA LEU A 336 22.49 -9.15 -18.82
C LEU A 336 23.78 -8.67 -19.49
N SER A 337 24.43 -9.54 -20.29
CA SER A 337 25.48 -9.12 -21.20
C SER A 337 24.88 -8.16 -22.22
N ALA A 338 25.06 -6.86 -22.03
CA ALA A 338 24.61 -5.84 -22.98
C ALA A 338 25.44 -5.89 -24.28
N GLY A 339 25.34 -6.99 -25.03
CA GLY A 339 26.18 -7.30 -26.19
C GLY A 339 27.43 -8.13 -25.83
N THR A 340 28.59 -7.76 -26.39
CA THR A 340 29.89 -8.45 -26.26
C THR A 340 30.72 -8.03 -25.04
N LEU A 341 30.13 -7.31 -24.08
CA LEU A 341 30.87 -6.80 -22.91
C LEU A 341 31.43 -7.95 -22.07
N GLY A 342 32.62 -7.74 -21.48
CA GLY A 342 33.09 -8.55 -20.36
C GLY A 342 32.34 -8.19 -19.07
N PHE A 343 32.44 -9.05 -18.04
CA PHE A 343 31.77 -8.81 -16.76
C PHE A 343 32.21 -7.49 -16.10
N GLU A 344 33.49 -7.13 -16.16
CA GLU A 344 34.00 -5.90 -15.55
C GLU A 344 33.39 -4.63 -16.18
N ASP A 345 33.26 -4.61 -17.51
CA ASP A 345 32.63 -3.48 -18.20
C ASP A 345 31.12 -3.44 -17.95
N PHE A 346 30.48 -4.61 -17.85
CA PHE A 346 29.09 -4.71 -17.42
C PHE A 346 28.90 -4.15 -16.01
N TRP A 347 29.74 -4.55 -15.04
CA TRP A 347 29.66 -4.09 -13.65
C TRP A 347 29.81 -2.57 -13.57
N LYS A 348 30.83 -1.99 -14.21
CA LYS A 348 31.03 -0.53 -14.27
C LYS A 348 29.82 0.20 -14.87
N LYS A 349 29.26 -0.32 -15.96
CA LYS A 349 28.07 0.29 -16.59
C LYS A 349 26.83 0.20 -15.71
N MET A 350 26.66 -0.92 -15.02
CA MET A 350 25.55 -1.15 -14.08
C MET A 350 25.66 -0.21 -12.88
N LEU A 351 26.86 -0.01 -12.32
CA LEU A 351 27.12 1.02 -11.30
C LEU A 351 26.81 2.44 -11.81
N ALA A 352 27.27 2.79 -13.02
CA ALA A 352 27.03 4.12 -13.60
C ALA A 352 25.55 4.41 -13.85
N ASN A 353 24.77 3.38 -14.19
CA ASN A 353 23.34 3.48 -14.43
C ASN A 353 22.49 3.36 -13.13
N GLY A 354 23.11 2.97 -12.01
CA GLY A 354 22.41 2.62 -10.76
C GLY A 354 21.70 1.26 -10.78
N GLY A 355 21.87 0.48 -11.86
CA GLY A 355 21.22 -0.81 -12.03
C GLY A 355 21.17 -1.29 -13.48
N TRP A 356 20.39 -2.33 -13.68
CA TRP A 356 20.08 -2.96 -14.95
C TRP A 356 18.57 -3.16 -15.10
N TRP A 357 18.06 -2.85 -16.28
CA TRP A 357 16.69 -3.11 -16.68
C TRP A 357 16.64 -3.38 -18.18
N ARG A 358 15.64 -4.14 -18.61
CA ARG A 358 15.37 -4.35 -20.03
C ARG A 358 13.87 -4.28 -20.27
N GLU A 359 13.43 -3.24 -20.95
CA GLU A 359 12.08 -3.16 -21.45
C GLU A 359 11.80 -4.38 -22.32
N ALA A 360 10.79 -5.16 -21.93
CA ALA A 360 10.33 -6.32 -22.68
C ALA A 360 8.85 -6.11 -22.99
N GLU A 361 8.41 -6.55 -24.17
CA GLU A 361 6.98 -6.60 -24.43
C GLU A 361 6.33 -7.63 -23.49
N PRO A 362 5.24 -7.26 -22.79
CA PRO A 362 4.48 -8.20 -21.99
C PRO A 362 3.87 -9.26 -22.90
N LYS A 363 4.36 -10.49 -22.84
CA LYS A 363 3.87 -11.61 -23.68
C LYS A 363 2.98 -12.60 -22.95
N ARG A 364 2.81 -12.46 -21.62
CA ARG A 364 2.10 -13.46 -20.82
C ARG A 364 0.61 -13.16 -20.76
N GLN A 365 -0.16 -13.89 -21.54
CA GLN A 365 -1.61 -13.94 -21.37
C GLN A 365 -1.95 -14.77 -20.13
N ALA A 366 -2.91 -14.30 -19.35
CA ALA A 366 -3.49 -15.01 -18.24
C ALA A 366 -5.01 -14.85 -18.26
N ALA A 367 -5.72 -15.87 -17.80
CA ALA A 367 -7.16 -15.83 -17.64
C ALA A 367 -7.55 -16.07 -16.18
N VAL A 368 -8.72 -15.58 -15.79
CA VAL A 368 -9.31 -15.93 -14.49
C VAL A 368 -10.04 -17.27 -14.64
N SER A 369 -9.66 -18.25 -13.83
CA SER A 369 -10.37 -19.52 -13.72
C SER A 369 -11.68 -19.31 -12.97
N LEU A 370 -12.80 -19.78 -13.52
CA LEU A 370 -14.11 -19.79 -12.83
C LEU A 370 -14.06 -20.56 -11.50
N LYS A 371 -13.39 -21.72 -11.47
CA LYS A 371 -13.21 -22.51 -10.23
C LYS A 371 -12.43 -21.72 -9.18
N GLY A 372 -11.33 -21.08 -9.59
CA GLY A 372 -10.54 -20.22 -8.71
C GLY A 372 -11.33 -19.00 -8.24
N ALA A 373 -12.08 -18.34 -9.12
CA ALA A 373 -12.94 -17.22 -8.79
C ALA A 373 -13.97 -17.61 -7.71
N LYS A 374 -14.70 -18.72 -7.90
CA LYS A 374 -15.71 -19.21 -6.96
C LYS A 374 -15.18 -19.43 -5.54
N GLN A 375 -13.93 -19.88 -5.41
CA GLN A 375 -13.29 -20.07 -4.09
C GLN A 375 -12.93 -18.74 -3.43
N MET A 376 -12.82 -17.66 -4.20
CA MET A 376 -12.31 -16.37 -3.74
C MET A 376 -13.43 -15.36 -3.44
N LEU A 377 -14.63 -15.54 -3.98
CA LEU A 377 -15.71 -14.58 -3.81
C LEU A 377 -16.23 -14.52 -2.36
N PRO A 378 -16.44 -13.31 -1.82
CA PRO A 378 -17.02 -13.14 -0.49
C PRO A 378 -18.55 -13.24 -0.56
N SER A 379 -19.17 -13.88 0.42
CA SER A 379 -20.64 -13.90 0.54
C SER A 379 -21.23 -12.67 1.24
N ARG A 380 -20.38 -11.87 1.91
CA ARG A 380 -20.76 -10.69 2.70
C ARG A 380 -19.60 -9.66 2.72
N PRO A 381 -19.87 -8.39 3.05
CA PRO A 381 -18.82 -7.41 3.32
C PRO A 381 -17.84 -7.86 4.42
N ALA A 382 -16.70 -7.19 4.51
CA ALA A 382 -15.70 -7.43 5.55
C ALA A 382 -16.29 -7.26 6.96
N ALA A 383 -15.76 -8.05 7.90
CA ALA A 383 -16.21 -8.00 9.29
C ALA A 383 -15.40 -6.98 10.07
N PHE A 384 -16.05 -6.34 11.04
CA PHE A 384 -15.44 -5.40 11.96
C PHE A 384 -15.66 -5.88 13.40
N GLU A 385 -14.62 -5.75 14.23
CA GLU A 385 -14.67 -5.98 15.67
C GLU A 385 -15.25 -4.75 16.38
N GLY A 386 -16.03 -4.98 17.43
CA GLY A 386 -16.80 -3.96 18.14
C GLY A 386 -18.28 -3.98 17.76
N ASN A 387 -19.15 -3.96 18.76
CA ASN A 387 -20.59 -3.94 18.56
C ASN A 387 -21.03 -2.61 17.93
N GLU A 388 -21.75 -2.62 16.82
CA GLU A 388 -22.19 -1.41 16.12
C GLU A 388 -23.00 -0.43 16.98
N LYS A 389 -23.75 -0.91 17.98
CA LYS A 389 -24.53 -0.01 18.87
C LYS A 389 -23.64 0.71 19.88
N GLU A 390 -22.56 0.07 20.30
CA GLU A 390 -21.61 0.61 21.29
C GLU A 390 -20.48 1.41 20.62
N TYR A 391 -20.04 0.93 19.45
CA TYR A 391 -18.97 1.47 18.63
C TYR A 391 -19.54 1.79 17.22
N PRO A 392 -20.23 2.93 17.06
CA PRO A 392 -21.02 3.20 15.86
C PRO A 392 -20.18 3.53 14.62
N PHE A 393 -18.92 3.93 14.78
CA PHE A 393 -18.09 4.39 13.66
C PHE A 393 -17.11 3.32 13.19
N TYR A 394 -16.91 3.22 11.88
CA TYR A 394 -15.76 2.47 11.35
C TYR A 394 -14.46 3.28 11.56
N LEU A 395 -13.40 2.62 12.03
CA LEU A 395 -12.06 3.19 12.05
C LEU A 395 -11.29 2.71 10.81
N VAL A 396 -10.83 3.65 9.99
CA VAL A 396 -10.01 3.37 8.81
C VAL A 396 -8.64 4.01 8.97
N LEU A 397 -7.59 3.20 8.85
CA LEU A 397 -6.21 3.63 8.90
C LEU A 397 -5.69 3.83 7.48
N TYR A 398 -4.79 4.78 7.33
CA TYR A 398 -4.05 5.00 6.08
C TYR A 398 -2.61 5.40 6.40
N PRO A 399 -1.62 5.06 5.55
CA PRO A 399 -0.25 5.51 5.73
C PRO A 399 -0.14 7.03 5.54
N HIS A 400 0.54 7.72 6.45
CA HIS A 400 0.85 9.13 6.27
C HIS A 400 1.84 9.32 5.11
N HIS A 401 1.65 10.32 4.25
CA HIS A 401 2.51 10.53 3.07
C HIS A 401 3.99 10.73 3.42
N GLY A 402 4.28 11.44 4.51
CA GLY A 402 5.66 11.68 4.96
C GLY A 402 6.27 10.53 5.79
N PHE A 403 5.45 9.76 6.51
CA PHE A 403 5.95 8.80 7.50
C PHE A 403 5.84 7.34 7.06
N GLY A 404 4.93 7.04 6.12
CA GLY A 404 4.64 5.67 5.68
C GLY A 404 4.22 4.80 6.86
N ASP A 405 5.07 3.84 7.20
CA ASP A 405 4.92 2.91 8.32
C ASP A 405 5.63 3.35 9.61
N GLY A 406 6.00 4.64 9.72
CA GLY A 406 6.65 5.23 10.90
C GLY A 406 8.16 5.33 10.82
N ARG A 407 8.83 4.61 9.88
CA ARG A 407 10.30 4.61 9.78
C ARG A 407 10.93 5.98 9.50
N HIS A 408 10.16 6.94 9.01
CA HIS A 408 10.62 8.31 8.73
C HIS A 408 10.18 9.33 9.79
N ALA A 409 9.50 8.90 10.85
CA ALA A 409 8.96 9.81 11.89
C ALA A 409 10.07 10.62 12.59
N ASN A 410 11.30 10.11 12.68
CA ASN A 410 12.40 10.84 13.31
C ASN A 410 13.12 11.82 12.37
N LEU A 411 12.60 12.06 11.16
CA LEU A 411 13.16 13.03 10.21
C LEU A 411 12.46 14.39 10.36
N PRO A 412 13.17 15.48 10.73
CA PRO A 412 12.54 16.77 11.00
C PRO A 412 11.85 17.37 9.78
N TRP A 413 12.44 17.22 8.58
CA TRP A 413 11.79 17.66 7.34
C TRP A 413 10.48 16.92 7.05
N MET A 414 10.37 15.64 7.44
CA MET A 414 9.12 14.90 7.28
C MET A 414 8.09 15.32 8.33
N GLN A 415 8.51 15.73 9.53
CA GLN A 415 7.61 16.28 10.56
C GLN A 415 7.03 17.64 10.17
N GLU A 416 7.82 18.46 9.48
CA GLU A 416 7.42 19.78 9.00
C GLU A 416 6.70 19.74 7.64
N LEU A 417 6.78 18.61 6.91
CA LEU A 417 6.08 18.42 5.64
C LEU A 417 4.56 18.39 5.88
N PRO A 418 3.78 19.33 5.31
CA PRO A 418 2.33 19.32 5.45
C PRO A 418 1.73 18.10 4.77
N ASP A 419 0.81 17.42 5.46
CA ASP A 419 -0.01 16.38 4.82
C ASP A 419 -0.79 16.99 3.64
N PRO A 420 -0.79 16.37 2.44
CA PRO A 420 -1.35 16.99 1.25
C PRO A 420 -2.88 17.13 1.29
N MET A 421 -3.57 16.42 2.19
CA MET A 421 -5.03 16.47 2.31
C MET A 421 -5.50 17.37 3.44
N THR A 422 -4.75 17.42 4.54
CA THR A 422 -5.15 18.12 5.78
C THR A 422 -4.26 19.32 6.11
N SER A 423 -3.09 19.43 5.48
CA SER A 423 -2.01 20.38 5.75
C SER A 423 -1.44 20.33 7.18
N VAL A 424 -1.86 19.34 7.97
CA VAL A 424 -1.40 19.14 9.34
C VAL A 424 0.09 18.80 9.30
N THR A 425 0.83 19.40 10.22
CA THR A 425 2.23 19.11 10.50
C THR A 425 2.34 18.72 11.97
N TRP A 426 3.44 18.05 12.34
CA TRP A 426 3.76 17.73 13.74
C TRP A 426 2.62 17.09 14.55
N GLY A 427 2.56 15.75 14.55
CA GLY A 427 1.59 14.99 15.35
C GLY A 427 0.57 14.24 14.49
N SER A 428 -0.57 13.92 15.10
CA SER A 428 -1.65 13.14 14.49
C SER A 428 -2.98 13.88 14.64
N CYS A 429 -3.90 13.70 13.69
CA CYS A 429 -5.27 14.19 13.79
C CYS A 429 -6.28 13.07 13.50
N LEU A 430 -7.48 13.24 14.05
CA LEU A 430 -8.65 12.40 13.77
C LEU A 430 -9.47 13.09 12.68
N GLU A 431 -9.55 12.49 11.51
CA GLU A 431 -10.45 12.96 10.47
C GLU A 431 -11.89 12.58 10.81
N VAL A 432 -12.75 13.58 10.98
CA VAL A 432 -14.18 13.41 11.30
C VAL A 432 -15.02 14.18 10.29
N ASN A 433 -16.10 13.55 9.81
CA ASN A 433 -17.04 14.24 8.93
C ASN A 433 -17.70 15.44 9.65
N PRO A 434 -17.83 16.62 9.03
CA PRO A 434 -18.44 17.79 9.66
C PRO A 434 -19.87 17.58 10.19
N LYS A 435 -20.68 16.75 9.52
CA LYS A 435 -22.05 16.42 9.97
C LYS A 435 -22.01 15.61 11.26
N THR A 436 -21.12 14.62 11.32
CA THR A 436 -20.90 13.78 12.50
C THR A 436 -20.35 14.59 13.66
N ALA A 437 -19.34 15.41 13.41
CA ALA A 437 -18.77 16.31 14.41
C ALA A 437 -19.82 17.27 14.98
N SER A 438 -20.64 17.88 14.12
CA SER A 438 -21.75 18.74 14.56
C SER A 438 -22.77 18.01 15.42
N GLY A 439 -23.08 16.75 15.10
CA GLY A 439 -24.00 15.92 15.90
C GLY A 439 -23.44 15.53 17.27
N LEU A 440 -22.12 15.48 17.40
CA LEU A 440 -21.41 15.15 18.65
C LEU A 440 -20.89 16.40 19.40
N GLY A 441 -21.12 17.60 18.87
CA GLY A 441 -20.62 18.85 19.44
C GLY A 441 -19.09 19.02 19.37
N ILE A 442 -18.42 18.31 18.45
CA ILE A 442 -16.97 18.37 18.22
C ILE A 442 -16.66 19.49 17.22
N LYS A 443 -15.68 20.32 17.53
CA LYS A 443 -15.10 21.32 16.63
C LYS A 443 -13.70 20.91 16.20
N GLU A 444 -13.21 21.53 15.13
CA GLU A 444 -11.82 21.37 14.72
C GLU A 444 -10.86 21.81 15.83
N GLY A 445 -9.86 21.00 16.13
CA GLY A 445 -8.88 21.21 17.20
C GLY A 445 -9.27 20.62 18.54
N ASP A 446 -10.54 20.27 18.77
CA ASP A 446 -10.98 19.64 20.02
C ASP A 446 -10.30 18.28 20.23
N PHE A 447 -9.99 17.96 21.48
CA PHE A 447 -9.49 16.63 21.81
C PHE A 447 -10.63 15.62 21.81
N VAL A 448 -10.42 14.52 21.11
CA VAL A 448 -11.37 13.41 21.02
C VAL A 448 -10.66 12.15 21.44
N GLU A 449 -11.24 11.43 22.40
CA GLU A 449 -10.86 10.07 22.68
C GLU A 449 -11.59 9.13 21.71
N VAL A 450 -10.80 8.32 21.03
CA VAL A 450 -11.26 7.28 20.11
C VAL A 450 -11.09 5.96 20.82
N GLU A 451 -12.20 5.35 21.22
CA GLU A 451 -12.21 4.11 21.98
C GLU A 451 -12.68 2.95 21.11
N SER A 452 -11.94 1.83 21.17
CA SER A 452 -12.32 0.53 20.62
C SER A 452 -12.43 -0.50 21.77
N PRO A 453 -12.90 -1.73 21.51
CA PRO A 453 -12.84 -2.82 22.49
C PRO A 453 -11.42 -3.16 22.97
N PHE A 454 -10.38 -2.67 22.29
CA PHE A 454 -8.97 -3.04 22.53
C PHE A 454 -8.15 -1.90 23.15
N GLY A 455 -8.75 -0.73 23.38
CA GLY A 455 -8.11 0.41 24.03
C GLY A 455 -8.61 1.75 23.50
N SER A 456 -7.96 2.83 23.92
CA SER A 456 -8.25 4.17 23.44
C SER A 456 -6.98 4.95 23.06
N ILE A 457 -7.17 5.93 22.18
CA ILE A 457 -6.19 6.96 21.84
C ILE A 457 -6.86 8.34 21.92
N THR A 458 -6.10 9.37 22.27
CA THR A 458 -6.59 10.75 22.30
C THR A 458 -5.81 11.60 21.31
N LEU A 459 -6.51 12.28 20.41
CA LEU A 459 -5.93 13.14 19.39
C LEU A 459 -6.91 14.25 19.00
N GLN A 460 -6.42 15.27 18.30
CA GLN A 460 -7.24 16.42 17.92
C GLN A 460 -8.09 16.12 16.69
N ALA A 461 -9.34 16.59 16.69
CA ALA A 461 -10.24 16.47 15.56
C ALA A 461 -9.85 17.42 14.40
N TYR A 462 -9.84 16.89 13.18
CA TYR A 462 -9.79 17.63 11.93
C TYR A 462 -11.09 17.41 11.16
N LEU A 463 -11.78 18.49 10.79
CA LEU A 463 -13.09 18.39 10.14
C LEU A 463 -12.92 18.18 8.64
N TYR A 464 -12.92 16.91 8.22
CA TYR A 464 -12.65 16.54 6.84
C TYR A 464 -13.95 16.26 6.07
N PRO A 465 -14.32 17.05 5.04
CA PRO A 465 -15.52 16.77 4.24
C PRO A 465 -15.37 15.55 3.32
N GLY A 466 -14.14 15.15 3.00
CA GLY A 466 -13.81 14.00 2.16
C GLY A 466 -13.87 12.66 2.87
N ILE A 467 -14.74 12.50 3.87
CA ILE A 467 -14.90 11.25 4.63
C ILE A 467 -16.39 10.97 4.86
N ARG A 468 -16.77 9.70 4.94
CA ARG A 468 -18.17 9.35 5.21
C ARG A 468 -18.61 9.71 6.65
N PRO A 469 -19.90 10.00 6.90
CA PRO A 469 -20.39 10.30 8.24
C PRO A 469 -20.33 9.13 9.24
N ASP A 470 -20.34 7.89 8.77
CA ASP A 470 -20.34 6.66 9.58
C ASP A 470 -18.93 6.15 9.91
N MET A 471 -17.89 6.92 9.63
CA MET A 471 -16.50 6.53 9.87
C MET A 471 -15.64 7.68 10.39
N VAL A 472 -14.47 7.31 10.89
CA VAL A 472 -13.34 8.20 11.16
C VAL A 472 -12.06 7.62 10.58
N ALA A 473 -11.07 8.48 10.34
CA ALA A 473 -9.78 8.03 9.85
C ALA A 473 -8.61 8.64 10.63
N VAL A 474 -7.54 7.85 10.76
CA VAL A 474 -6.29 8.26 11.42
C VAL A 474 -5.11 7.74 10.61
N ALA A 475 -4.15 8.62 10.33
CA ALA A 475 -2.93 8.22 9.66
C ALA A 475 -2.03 7.37 10.59
N ILE A 476 -1.39 6.33 10.06
CA ILE A 476 -0.28 5.64 10.72
C ILE A 476 1.06 6.37 10.46
N GLY A 477 2.04 6.11 11.31
CA GLY A 477 3.41 6.61 11.15
C GLY A 477 3.86 7.63 12.21
N GLN A 478 3.04 7.88 13.23
CA GLN A 478 3.40 8.63 14.44
C GLN A 478 3.13 7.76 15.69
N GLY A 479 3.34 8.30 16.89
CA GLY A 479 3.05 7.62 18.15
C GLY A 479 4.15 6.67 18.61
N HIS A 480 5.39 6.93 18.21
CA HIS A 480 6.53 6.21 18.76
C HIS A 480 6.73 6.56 20.23
N THR A 481 6.98 5.56 21.07
CA THR A 481 7.43 5.73 22.47
C THR A 481 8.96 5.81 22.58
N HIS A 482 9.65 5.39 21.52
CA HIS A 482 11.10 5.50 21.34
C HIS A 482 11.38 6.21 20.00
N PHE A 483 12.52 5.98 19.36
CA PHE A 483 12.82 6.48 18.01
C PHE A 483 13.22 7.97 17.92
N GLY A 484 14.18 8.37 18.75
CA GLY A 484 14.85 9.68 18.65
C GLY A 484 13.97 10.88 19.02
N ARG A 485 14.57 12.08 19.00
CA ARG A 485 13.94 13.30 19.56
C ARG A 485 12.72 13.81 18.78
N TYR A 486 12.59 13.43 17.50
CA TYR A 486 11.53 13.94 16.63
C TYR A 486 10.34 12.99 16.49
N ALA A 487 10.47 11.71 16.82
CA ALA A 487 9.34 10.78 16.82
C ALA A 487 8.82 10.46 18.22
N LYS A 488 9.71 10.41 19.22
CA LYS A 488 9.35 10.01 20.58
C LYS A 488 8.25 10.90 21.16
N ASP A 489 7.21 10.24 21.67
CA ASP A 489 6.05 10.81 22.35
C ASP A 489 5.32 11.87 21.52
N ARG A 490 5.33 11.70 20.19
CA ARG A 490 4.68 12.61 19.24
C ARG A 490 3.54 11.94 18.49
N GLY A 491 2.37 12.58 18.53
CA GLY A 491 1.16 12.02 17.92
C GLY A 491 0.73 10.72 18.61
N VAL A 492 -0.02 9.89 17.90
CA VAL A 492 -0.52 8.61 18.40
C VAL A 492 -0.36 7.51 17.36
N ASN A 493 -0.25 6.27 17.83
CA ASN A 493 -0.24 5.09 16.98
C ASN A 493 -1.64 4.44 16.99
N PRO A 494 -2.46 4.58 15.91
CA PRO A 494 -3.80 3.98 15.91
C PRO A 494 -3.78 2.45 15.83
N ILE A 495 -2.63 1.84 15.52
CA ILE A 495 -2.47 0.37 15.54
C ILE A 495 -2.65 -0.18 16.96
N ASP A 496 -2.36 0.62 17.98
CA ASP A 496 -2.44 0.23 19.39
C ASP A 496 -3.84 -0.17 19.85
N ILE A 497 -4.89 0.32 19.17
CA ILE A 497 -6.31 0.08 19.53
C ILE A 497 -6.99 -0.89 18.57
N LEU A 498 -6.23 -1.64 17.78
CA LEU A 498 -6.76 -2.64 16.86
C LEU A 498 -6.81 -4.04 17.51
N PRO A 499 -7.72 -4.91 17.04
CA PRO A 499 -7.58 -6.34 17.29
C PRO A 499 -6.31 -6.86 16.60
N TYR A 500 -5.80 -7.99 17.09
CA TYR A 500 -4.87 -8.79 16.31
C TYR A 500 -5.66 -9.83 15.50
N LYS A 501 -5.87 -9.52 14.22
CA LYS A 501 -6.64 -10.36 13.30
C LYS A 501 -5.94 -10.44 11.95
N GLU A 502 -5.67 -11.66 11.51
CA GLU A 502 -5.02 -11.91 10.23
C GLU A 502 -6.04 -12.32 9.16
N ASP A 503 -5.77 -11.97 7.90
CA ASP A 503 -6.43 -12.61 6.77
C ASP A 503 -5.99 -14.08 6.74
N PRO A 504 -6.92 -15.06 6.78
CA PRO A 504 -6.59 -16.47 6.92
C PRO A 504 -5.84 -17.06 5.71
N ARG A 505 -5.76 -16.34 4.59
CA ARG A 505 -5.08 -16.79 3.36
C ARG A 505 -3.68 -16.24 3.25
N THR A 506 -3.43 -15.03 3.76
CA THR A 506 -2.12 -14.37 3.64
C THR A 506 -1.36 -14.28 4.96
N GLY A 507 -2.01 -14.38 6.11
CA GLY A 507 -1.39 -14.09 7.41
C GLY A 507 -1.10 -12.59 7.62
N SER A 508 -1.65 -11.71 6.78
CA SER A 508 -1.49 -10.26 6.92
C SER A 508 -2.49 -9.70 7.93
N VAL A 509 -2.06 -8.76 8.76
CA VAL A 509 -2.95 -8.11 9.74
C VAL A 509 -3.98 -7.22 9.04
N ALA A 510 -5.25 -7.40 9.36
CA ALA A 510 -6.35 -6.59 8.86
C ALA A 510 -6.45 -5.27 9.64
N LEU A 511 -5.73 -4.24 9.18
CA LEU A 511 -5.68 -2.92 9.83
C LEU A 511 -7.03 -2.20 9.87
N ASN A 512 -7.87 -2.40 8.84
CA ASN A 512 -9.20 -1.78 8.75
C ASN A 512 -10.25 -2.81 9.16
N SER A 513 -10.31 -3.17 10.43
CA SER A 513 -11.25 -4.18 10.93
C SER A 513 -11.89 -3.82 12.26
N THR A 514 -11.88 -2.55 12.63
CA THR A 514 -12.28 -2.08 13.97
C THR A 514 -13.38 -1.04 13.89
N ARG A 515 -14.35 -1.16 14.78
CA ARG A 515 -15.31 -0.11 15.11
C ARG A 515 -14.89 0.64 16.36
N VAL A 516 -15.22 1.93 16.40
CA VAL A 516 -14.89 2.83 17.50
C VAL A 516 -16.08 3.70 17.91
N LYS A 517 -16.01 4.25 19.11
CA LYS A 517 -16.84 5.35 19.58
C LYS A 517 -15.97 6.57 19.84
N LEU A 518 -16.59 7.74 19.75
CA LEU A 518 -15.92 9.02 19.94
C LEU A 518 -16.41 9.65 21.24
N VAL A 519 -15.49 10.06 22.09
CA VAL A 519 -15.77 10.79 23.33
C VAL A 519 -15.14 12.18 23.21
N HIS A 520 -15.96 13.22 23.23
CA HIS A 520 -15.49 14.59 23.21
C HIS A 520 -14.88 14.96 24.58
N MET A 521 -13.57 15.23 24.60
CA MET A 521 -12.82 15.48 25.83
C MET A 521 -12.70 16.96 26.19
N GLY A 522 -13.17 17.85 25.33
CA GLY A 522 -13.17 19.30 25.51
C GLY A 522 -12.35 20.05 24.47
N THR A 523 -12.33 21.37 24.63
CA THR A 523 -11.66 22.29 23.71
C THR A 523 -10.15 22.10 23.74
N GLY A 524 -9.57 21.82 22.57
CA GLY A 524 -8.13 21.70 22.39
C GLY A 524 -7.49 23.01 21.93
N GLU A 525 -6.16 22.97 21.78
CA GLU A 525 -5.39 24.06 21.20
C GLU A 525 -5.57 24.12 19.67
N LYS A 526 -5.05 25.18 19.04
CA LYS A 526 -5.07 25.28 17.58
C LYS A 526 -4.22 24.16 16.97
N LEU A 527 -4.84 23.33 16.13
CA LEU A 527 -4.15 22.29 15.37
C LEU A 527 -3.03 22.90 14.52
N ALA A 528 -1.83 22.32 14.58
CA ALA A 528 -0.68 22.75 13.78
C ALA A 528 -0.91 22.37 12.31
N LYS A 529 -1.33 23.35 11.51
CA LYS A 529 -1.57 23.19 10.08
C LYS A 529 -1.15 24.43 9.31
N THR A 530 -0.74 24.25 8.05
CA THR A 530 -0.26 25.37 7.22
C THR A 530 -1.39 26.11 6.50
N GLU A 531 -2.55 25.48 6.33
CA GLU A 531 -3.71 26.11 5.71
C GLU A 531 -4.54 26.94 6.70
N GLY A 532 -5.20 27.98 6.16
CA GLY A 532 -6.21 28.75 6.88
C GLY A 532 -7.61 28.20 6.64
N VAL A 533 -8.31 28.80 5.68
CA VAL A 533 -9.67 28.40 5.29
C VAL A 533 -9.59 27.51 4.05
N THR A 534 -10.09 26.28 4.15
CA THR A 534 -10.08 25.27 3.08
C THR A 534 -11.08 25.54 1.94
N ARG A 535 -11.91 26.57 2.07
CA ARG A 535 -12.91 26.97 1.08
C ARG A 535 -12.36 28.07 0.19
N GLU A 536 -12.66 27.98 -1.10
CA GLU A 536 -12.32 29.02 -2.08
C GLU A 536 -13.06 30.34 -1.84
N LEU A 537 -14.20 30.32 -1.13
CA LEU A 537 -15.04 31.50 -0.84
C LEU A 537 -15.49 32.26 -2.11
N GLY A 538 -15.62 31.57 -3.24
CA GLY A 538 -16.04 32.15 -4.52
C GLY A 538 -14.98 33.04 -5.19
N ARG A 539 -13.70 32.89 -4.81
CA ARG A 539 -12.60 33.75 -5.28
C ARG A 539 -12.03 33.38 -6.66
N ASN A 540 -12.50 32.30 -7.28
CA ASN A 540 -12.02 31.81 -8.59
C ASN A 540 -10.48 31.63 -8.65
N ILE A 541 -9.89 31.10 -7.57
CA ILE A 541 -8.43 30.87 -7.45
C ILE A 541 -8.01 29.71 -8.36
N VAL A 542 -8.79 28.62 -8.38
CA VAL A 542 -8.57 27.48 -9.27
C VAL A 542 -9.76 27.38 -10.20
N GLN A 543 -9.58 27.78 -11.46
CA GLN A 543 -10.64 27.73 -12.45
C GLN A 543 -10.79 26.30 -13.00
N THR A 544 -12.00 25.76 -12.92
CA THR A 544 -12.34 24.43 -13.44
C THR A 544 -13.38 24.55 -14.54
N ILE A 545 -13.23 23.73 -15.59
CA ILE A 545 -14.21 23.59 -16.67
C ILE A 545 -14.37 22.11 -16.99
N THR A 546 -15.61 21.69 -17.29
CA THR A 546 -15.85 20.29 -17.68
C THR A 546 -15.29 20.02 -19.07
N SER A 547 -14.99 18.75 -19.36
CA SER A 547 -14.57 18.36 -20.72
C SER A 547 -15.66 18.61 -21.77
N GLU A 548 -16.93 18.61 -21.38
CA GLU A 548 -18.05 18.92 -22.29
C GLU A 548 -18.11 20.41 -22.64
N GLU A 549 -18.02 21.28 -21.63
CA GLU A 549 -17.96 22.73 -21.84
C GLU A 549 -16.71 23.11 -22.64
N PHE A 550 -15.55 22.52 -22.31
CA PHE A 550 -14.31 22.76 -23.02
C PHE A 550 -14.43 22.43 -24.51
N LYS A 551 -15.05 21.29 -24.86
CA LYS A 551 -15.34 20.90 -26.26
C LYS A 551 -16.30 21.87 -26.94
N LYS A 552 -17.34 22.34 -26.24
CA LYS A 552 -18.31 23.33 -26.76
C LYS A 552 -17.67 24.67 -27.11
N MET A 553 -16.55 25.03 -26.48
CA MET A 553 -15.79 26.25 -26.79
C MET A 553 -15.01 26.18 -28.11
N GLY A 554 -15.12 25.11 -28.89
CA GLY A 554 -14.42 24.94 -30.17
C GLY A 554 -12.90 24.76 -30.02
N LYS A 555 -12.42 24.61 -28.78
CA LYS A 555 -11.03 24.27 -28.49
C LYS A 555 -10.94 22.75 -28.47
N GLU A 556 -10.08 22.16 -29.32
CA GLU A 556 -9.66 20.77 -29.10
C GLU A 556 -9.11 20.68 -27.67
N VAL A 557 -9.46 19.63 -26.91
CA VAL A 557 -8.89 19.35 -25.57
C VAL A 557 -7.38 19.44 -25.73
N ILE A 558 -6.83 20.63 -25.39
CA ILE A 558 -5.48 21.00 -25.83
C ILE A 558 -4.60 20.00 -25.24
#